data_AF-A0A7Y6Z7Y9-F1
#
_entry.id   AF-A0A7Y6Z7Y9-F1
#
_cell.length_a   1.000
_cell.length_b   1.000
_cell.length_c   1.000
_cell.angle_alpha   90.00
_cell.angle_beta   90.00
_cell.angle_gamma   90.00
#
_symmetry.space_group_name_H-M   'P 1'
#
loop_
_entity.id
_entity.type
_entity.pdbx_description
1 polymer ?
#
loop_
_entity_poly.entity_id
_entity_poly.type
_entity_poly.pdbx_seq_one_letter_code
_entity_poly.pdbx_strand_id
1 'polypeptide(L)'
;MSILFEEIDSQPSPIGTISLRRRRIPVMGDRDIYEVKLGDEFLMSSYFVDGEVALADCGLRALSGEGLSVVVGGLGLGYTAAAVLKHDNVGELLIVEYLPPVIGWHRQEKVPLGKVLNADQRCRYVQGDFFALSACEAGFDPDRPGRKLDAILLDIDHSPRALLNDASKPFYSEAGLTQLASHLVPGGVFGFWSNEPPDAPFTELLRRVFPSVEVHEVDFHNPFQDRMATNTVYVGKL
;
A
#
# COMPACT_ATOMS: atom_id res chain seq x y z
N MET A 1 -1.28 -9.80 -33.10
CA MET A 1 -2.15 -10.72 -32.36
C MET A 1 -2.33 -10.14 -30.96
N SER A 2 -3.55 -9.98 -30.48
CA SER A 2 -3.78 -9.57 -29.08
C SER A 2 -3.39 -10.73 -28.18
N ILE A 3 -2.39 -10.55 -27.31
CA ILE A 3 -1.97 -11.59 -26.38
C ILE A 3 -3.03 -11.66 -25.27
N LEU A 4 -3.68 -12.82 -25.12
CA LEU A 4 -4.66 -13.04 -24.06
C LEU A 4 -4.00 -13.17 -22.68
N PHE A 5 -2.75 -13.64 -22.64
CA PHE A 5 -1.98 -13.84 -21.41
C PHE A 5 -0.48 -13.80 -21.71
N GLU A 6 0.27 -13.14 -20.85
CA GLU A 6 1.72 -13.00 -20.88
C GLU A 6 2.26 -12.99 -19.45
N GLU A 7 3.27 -13.82 -19.16
CA GLU A 7 4.11 -13.64 -17.98
C GLU A 7 5.24 -12.67 -18.35
N ILE A 8 5.22 -11.48 -17.77
CA ILE A 8 6.18 -10.41 -18.08
C ILE A 8 7.52 -10.67 -17.38
N ASP A 9 7.45 -11.17 -16.15
CA ASP A 9 8.64 -11.46 -15.34
C ASP A 9 8.28 -12.42 -14.19
N SER A 10 9.25 -13.20 -13.74
CA SER A 10 9.11 -14.14 -12.63
C SER A 10 10.47 -14.33 -11.97
N GLN A 11 10.55 -14.01 -10.68
CA GLN A 11 11.81 -13.99 -9.94
C GLN A 11 11.66 -14.57 -8.53
N PRO A 12 12.69 -15.25 -7.99
CA PRO A 12 12.70 -15.62 -6.59
C PRO A 12 12.75 -14.38 -5.70
N SER A 13 12.09 -14.42 -4.54
CA SER A 13 12.13 -13.38 -3.52
C SER A 13 12.23 -13.99 -2.11
N PRO A 14 12.52 -13.20 -1.06
CA PRO A 14 12.64 -13.71 0.31
C PRO A 14 11.38 -14.42 0.86
N ILE A 15 10.20 -14.15 0.31
CA ILE A 15 8.92 -14.74 0.74
C ILE A 15 8.30 -15.70 -0.29
N GLY A 16 9.04 -16.06 -1.33
CA GLY A 16 8.57 -16.94 -2.41
C GLY A 16 8.79 -16.36 -3.80
N THR A 17 8.51 -17.13 -4.84
CA THR A 17 8.61 -16.64 -6.23
C THR A 17 7.53 -15.60 -6.49
N ILE A 18 7.93 -14.39 -6.87
CA ILE A 18 7.01 -13.33 -7.26
C ILE A 18 6.98 -13.18 -8.77
N SER A 19 5.78 -13.09 -9.35
CA SER A 19 5.61 -12.93 -10.80
C SER A 19 4.67 -11.79 -11.16
N LEU A 20 5.01 -11.14 -12.28
CA LEU A 20 4.21 -10.11 -12.92
C LEU A 20 3.67 -10.68 -14.22
N ARG A 21 2.36 -10.60 -14.40
CA ARG A 21 1.69 -11.07 -15.62
C ARG A 21 0.71 -10.03 -16.13
N ARG A 22 0.47 -10.07 -17.44
CA ARG A 22 -0.51 -9.26 -18.15
C ARG A 22 -1.49 -10.17 -18.86
N ARG A 23 -2.77 -9.88 -18.77
CA ARG A 23 -3.81 -10.61 -19.49
C ARG A 23 -4.92 -9.70 -19.95
N ARG A 24 -5.65 -10.16 -20.97
CA ARG A 24 -6.92 -9.56 -21.41
C ARG A 24 -8.01 -10.58 -21.22
N ILE A 25 -9.16 -10.12 -20.75
CA ILE A 25 -10.33 -10.95 -20.53
C ILE A 25 -11.36 -10.54 -21.59
N PRO A 26 -11.63 -11.35 -22.62
CA PRO A 26 -12.46 -10.93 -23.75
C PRO A 26 -13.83 -10.37 -23.35
N VAL A 27 -14.46 -10.94 -22.32
CA VAL A 27 -15.77 -10.48 -21.80
C VAL A 27 -15.69 -9.14 -21.05
N MET A 28 -14.48 -8.66 -20.71
CA MET A 28 -14.23 -7.38 -20.04
C MET A 28 -13.57 -6.35 -20.98
N GLY A 29 -13.56 -6.62 -22.29
CA GLY A 29 -13.00 -5.74 -23.32
C GLY A 29 -11.49 -5.88 -23.52
N ASP A 30 -10.90 -4.87 -24.17
CA ASP A 30 -9.50 -4.90 -24.62
C ASP A 30 -8.49 -4.33 -23.61
N ARG A 31 -8.92 -4.08 -22.37
CA ARG A 31 -8.07 -3.54 -21.30
C ARG A 31 -7.04 -4.58 -20.86
N ASP A 32 -5.78 -4.16 -20.81
CA ASP A 32 -4.72 -4.95 -20.18
C ASP A 32 -4.89 -4.96 -18.65
N ILE A 33 -4.90 -6.16 -18.08
CA ILE A 33 -4.99 -6.40 -16.64
C ILE A 33 -3.63 -6.95 -16.19
N TYR A 34 -2.98 -6.20 -15.31
CA TYR A 34 -1.73 -6.59 -14.68
C TYR A 34 -2.03 -7.26 -13.35
N GLU A 35 -1.34 -8.34 -13.06
CA GLU A 35 -1.52 -9.11 -11.83
C GLU A 35 -0.16 -9.46 -11.24
N VAL A 36 -0.07 -9.37 -9.91
CA VAL A 36 1.10 -9.80 -9.15
C VAL A 36 0.73 -11.06 -8.37
N LYS A 37 1.58 -12.08 -8.43
CA LYS A 37 1.40 -13.33 -7.71
C LYS A 37 2.59 -13.65 -6.83
N LEU A 38 2.33 -14.29 -5.70
CA LEU A 38 3.34 -14.91 -4.84
C LEU A 38 3.12 -16.43 -4.84
N GLY A 39 3.97 -17.15 -5.58
CA GLY A 39 3.71 -18.55 -5.92
C GLY A 39 2.38 -18.70 -6.67
N ASP A 40 1.45 -19.42 -6.07
CA ASP A 40 0.11 -19.64 -6.62
C ASP A 40 -0.93 -18.60 -6.18
N GLU A 41 -0.62 -17.81 -5.15
CA GLU A 41 -1.52 -16.81 -4.57
C GLU A 41 -1.56 -15.52 -5.39
N PHE A 42 -2.74 -14.92 -5.45
CA PHE A 42 -2.96 -13.61 -6.08
C PHE A 42 -2.82 -12.52 -5.04
N LEU A 43 -1.82 -11.66 -5.22
CA LEU A 43 -1.62 -10.52 -4.32
C LEU A 43 -2.51 -9.36 -4.73
N MET A 44 -2.49 -8.97 -6.01
CA MET A 44 -3.29 -7.85 -6.50
C MET A 44 -3.52 -7.88 -8.01
N SER A 45 -4.46 -7.04 -8.46
CA SER A 45 -4.83 -6.86 -9.86
C SER A 45 -5.05 -5.38 -10.18
N SER A 46 -4.56 -4.91 -11.33
CA SER A 46 -4.84 -3.54 -11.82
C SER A 46 -6.31 -3.29 -12.19
N TYR A 47 -7.16 -4.29 -12.00
CA TYR A 47 -8.59 -4.20 -12.27
C TYR A 47 -9.39 -3.65 -11.09
N PHE A 48 -8.96 -3.94 -9.87
CA PHE A 48 -9.58 -3.46 -8.62
C PHE A 48 -8.56 -2.58 -7.91
N VAL A 49 -8.81 -1.27 -7.91
CA VAL A 49 -7.84 -0.28 -7.37
C VAL A 49 -8.51 0.73 -6.46
N ASP A 50 -9.81 0.59 -6.23
CA ASP A 50 -10.65 1.51 -5.47
C ASP A 50 -10.21 1.58 -4.01
N GLY A 51 -9.73 0.45 -3.45
CA GLY A 51 -9.18 0.39 -2.09
C GLY A 51 -7.89 1.17 -1.94
N GLU A 52 -6.96 0.98 -2.87
CA GLU A 52 -5.67 1.67 -2.92
C GLU A 52 -5.85 3.19 -3.06
N VAL A 53 -6.80 3.61 -3.90
CA VAL A 53 -7.16 5.03 -4.04
C VAL A 53 -7.81 5.56 -2.76
N ALA A 54 -8.76 4.81 -2.19
CA ALA A 54 -9.42 5.20 -0.95
C ALA A 54 -8.47 5.29 0.24
N LEU A 55 -7.46 4.41 0.33
CA LEU A 55 -6.43 4.49 1.37
C LEU A 55 -5.70 5.84 1.32
N ALA A 56 -5.27 6.27 0.13
CA ALA A 56 -4.63 7.56 -0.06
C ALA A 56 -5.58 8.72 0.26
N ASP A 57 -6.80 8.68 -0.29
CA ASP A 57 -7.76 9.77 -0.16
C ASP A 57 -8.28 9.95 1.27
N CYS A 58 -8.58 8.86 1.97
CA CYS A 58 -9.02 8.92 3.37
C CYS A 58 -7.87 9.31 4.30
N GLY A 59 -6.67 8.76 4.09
CA GLY A 59 -5.50 9.07 4.91
C GLY A 59 -5.07 10.55 4.80
N LEU A 60 -5.05 11.10 3.58
CA LEU A 60 -4.61 12.48 3.35
C LEU A 60 -5.68 13.54 3.63
N ARG A 61 -6.97 13.21 3.51
CA ARG A 61 -8.07 14.14 3.82
C ARG A 61 -8.06 14.61 5.28
N ALA A 62 -7.53 13.80 6.19
CA ALA A 62 -7.41 14.14 7.60
C ALA A 62 -6.28 15.15 7.89
N LEU A 63 -5.41 15.43 6.91
CA LEU A 63 -4.27 16.34 7.02
C LEU A 63 -4.56 17.70 6.39
N SER A 64 -3.91 18.73 6.92
CA SER A 64 -3.95 20.10 6.40
C SER A 64 -2.53 20.63 6.25
N GLY A 65 -2.33 21.57 5.34
CA GLY A 65 -1.02 22.17 5.06
C GLY A 65 -0.49 21.75 3.71
N GLU A 66 0.77 22.12 3.44
CA GLU A 66 1.47 21.95 2.16
C GLU A 66 2.82 21.29 2.41
N GLY A 67 3.36 20.61 1.41
CA GLY A 67 4.67 19.95 1.51
C GLY A 67 4.67 18.70 2.38
N LEU A 68 3.53 18.00 2.47
CA LEU A 68 3.37 16.81 3.30
C LEU A 68 4.37 15.71 2.92
N SER A 69 4.91 15.05 3.93
CA SER A 69 5.87 13.96 3.82
C SER A 69 5.18 12.65 4.13
N VAL A 70 5.02 11.83 3.10
CA VAL A 70 4.20 10.63 3.14
C VAL A 70 5.08 9.39 2.94
N VAL A 71 4.82 8.34 3.71
CA VAL A 71 5.30 6.99 3.43
C VAL A 71 4.13 6.13 2.96
N VAL A 72 4.35 5.37 1.88
CA VAL A 72 3.52 4.21 1.54
C VAL A 72 4.35 2.95 1.81
N GLY A 73 3.86 2.08 2.68
CA GLY A 73 4.40 0.75 2.90
C GLY A 73 3.75 -0.22 1.92
N GLY A 74 4.57 -0.87 1.10
CA GLY A 74 4.14 -1.67 -0.05
C GLY A 74 4.16 -0.86 -1.35
N LEU A 75 4.49 -1.51 -2.47
CA LEU A 75 4.46 -0.87 -3.79
C LEU A 75 3.43 -1.51 -4.73
N GLY A 76 3.34 -2.84 -4.74
CA GLY A 76 2.35 -3.56 -5.54
C GLY A 76 2.43 -3.22 -7.03
N LEU A 77 1.38 -2.63 -7.59
CA LEU A 77 1.32 -2.08 -8.96
C LEU A 77 1.36 -0.53 -8.98
N GLY A 78 1.56 0.10 -7.82
CA GLY A 78 1.78 1.54 -7.65
C GLY A 78 0.51 2.37 -7.43
N TYR A 79 -0.68 1.78 -7.29
CA TYR A 79 -1.95 2.53 -7.27
C TYR A 79 -2.09 3.43 -6.04
N THR A 80 -1.73 2.94 -4.84
CA THR A 80 -1.74 3.75 -3.61
C THR A 80 -0.78 4.93 -3.74
N ALA A 81 0.46 4.67 -4.17
CA ALA A 81 1.47 5.71 -4.40
C ALA A 81 1.04 6.75 -5.45
N ALA A 82 0.48 6.31 -6.57
CA ALA A 82 0.01 7.21 -7.62
C ALA A 82 -1.21 8.02 -7.15
N ALA A 83 -2.07 7.46 -6.30
CA ALA A 83 -3.17 8.19 -5.69
C ALA A 83 -2.64 9.27 -4.73
N VAL A 84 -1.67 8.96 -3.88
CA VAL A 84 -1.00 9.95 -3.01
C VAL A 84 -0.45 11.12 -3.82
N LEU A 85 0.24 10.87 -4.93
CA LEU A 85 0.83 11.93 -5.77
C LEU A 85 -0.21 12.81 -6.48
N LYS A 86 -1.49 12.42 -6.54
CA LYS A 86 -2.55 13.30 -7.05
C LYS A 86 -2.93 14.41 -6.06
N HIS A 87 -2.52 14.29 -4.80
CA HIS A 87 -2.75 15.34 -3.80
C HIS A 87 -1.64 16.38 -3.93
N ASP A 88 -2.02 17.59 -4.35
CA ASP A 88 -1.08 18.69 -4.64
C ASP A 88 -0.28 19.14 -3.41
N ASN A 89 -0.84 18.94 -2.22
CA ASN A 89 -0.19 19.29 -0.96
C ASN A 89 0.89 18.29 -0.51
N VAL A 90 1.05 17.15 -1.21
CA VAL A 90 2.15 16.21 -0.95
C VAL A 90 3.44 16.77 -1.55
N GLY A 91 4.42 17.01 -0.69
CA GLY A 91 5.76 17.48 -1.07
C GLY A 91 6.75 16.35 -1.30
N GLU A 92 6.55 15.20 -0.64
CA GLU A 92 7.45 14.05 -0.76
C GLU A 92 6.70 12.73 -0.49
N LEU A 93 7.04 11.70 -1.26
CA LEU A 93 6.55 10.35 -1.10
C LEU A 93 7.72 9.36 -1.07
N LEU A 94 7.86 8.64 0.05
CA LEU A 94 8.71 7.46 0.15
C LEU A 94 7.85 6.21 -0.02
N ILE A 95 8.25 5.33 -0.93
CA ILE A 95 7.61 4.03 -1.10
C ILE A 95 8.55 2.96 -0.57
N VAL A 96 8.14 2.30 0.51
CA VAL A 96 8.93 1.26 1.18
C VAL A 96 8.49 -0.10 0.68
N GLU A 97 9.34 -0.76 -0.09
CA GLU A 97 9.06 -2.06 -0.70
C GLU A 97 10.15 -3.06 -0.34
N TYR A 98 9.72 -4.24 0.12
CA TYR A 98 10.63 -5.28 0.60
C TYR A 98 11.27 -6.05 -0.56
N LEU A 99 10.54 -6.23 -1.66
CA LEU A 99 10.89 -7.13 -2.74
C LEU A 99 11.60 -6.37 -3.89
N PRO A 100 12.90 -6.61 -4.12
CA PRO A 100 13.64 -5.97 -5.20
C PRO A 100 13.01 -6.13 -6.60
N PRO A 101 12.41 -7.29 -6.97
CA PRO A 101 11.74 -7.44 -8.26
C PRO A 101 10.63 -6.41 -8.48
N VAL A 102 9.82 -6.10 -7.46
CA VAL A 102 8.68 -5.17 -7.58
C VAL A 102 9.16 -3.75 -7.87
N ILE A 103 10.19 -3.29 -7.16
CA ILE A 103 10.86 -2.00 -7.45
C ILE A 103 11.46 -2.03 -8.86
N GLY A 104 12.09 -3.14 -9.24
CA GLY A 104 12.68 -3.34 -10.57
C GLY A 104 11.65 -3.16 -11.68
N TRP A 105 10.46 -3.74 -11.55
CA TRP A 105 9.38 -3.61 -12.53
C TRP A 105 8.91 -2.17 -12.71
N HIS A 106 8.87 -1.39 -11.62
CA HIS A 106 8.52 0.03 -11.67
C HIS A 106 9.59 0.86 -12.37
N ARG A 107 10.85 0.68 -11.99
CA ARG A 107 11.99 1.37 -12.62
C ARG A 107 12.13 1.06 -14.10
N GLN A 108 11.78 -0.16 -14.50
CA GLN A 108 11.81 -0.62 -15.90
C GLN A 108 10.50 -0.33 -16.65
N GLU A 109 9.52 0.32 -16.01
CA GLU A 109 8.21 0.64 -16.58
C GLU A 109 7.43 -0.57 -17.12
N LYS A 110 7.66 -1.75 -16.52
CA LYS A 110 6.94 -2.99 -16.86
C LYS A 110 5.51 -3.02 -16.33
N VAL A 111 5.22 -2.22 -15.31
CA VAL A 111 3.91 -2.06 -14.66
C VAL A 111 3.19 -0.80 -15.15
N PRO A 112 1.85 -0.73 -15.05
CA PRO A 112 1.07 0.38 -15.62
C PRO A 112 1.44 1.75 -15.05
N LEU A 113 1.87 1.84 -13.78
CA LEU A 113 2.19 3.10 -13.12
C LEU A 113 3.69 3.39 -13.01
N GLY A 114 4.55 2.55 -13.58
CA GLY A 114 6.01 2.73 -13.52
C GLY A 114 6.43 4.09 -14.08
N LYS A 115 5.93 4.46 -15.26
CA LYS A 115 6.23 5.76 -15.89
C LYS A 115 5.71 6.95 -15.08
N VAL A 116 4.53 6.83 -14.46
CA VAL A 116 3.94 7.90 -13.64
C VAL A 116 4.80 8.15 -12.41
N LEU A 117 5.14 7.08 -11.69
CA LEU A 117 5.93 7.18 -10.45
C LEU A 117 7.39 7.58 -10.72
N ASN A 118 8.00 7.12 -11.82
CA ASN A 118 9.37 7.49 -12.18
C ASN A 118 9.51 8.95 -12.64
N ALA A 119 8.44 9.54 -13.18
CA ALA A 119 8.45 10.92 -13.68
C ALA A 119 8.25 11.97 -12.57
N ASP A 120 7.68 11.58 -11.42
CA ASP A 120 7.39 12.49 -10.32
C ASP A 120 8.60 12.61 -9.38
N GLN A 121 9.17 13.81 -9.28
CA GLN A 121 10.37 14.07 -8.46
C GLN A 121 10.12 13.93 -6.96
N ARG A 122 8.85 13.95 -6.52
CA ARG A 122 8.47 13.73 -5.12
C ARG A 122 8.59 12.26 -4.73
N CYS A 123 8.59 11.34 -5.69
CA CYS A 123 8.53 9.90 -5.48
C CYS A 123 9.93 9.28 -5.35
N ARG A 124 10.14 8.51 -4.28
CA ARG A 124 11.39 7.78 -4.06
C ARG A 124 11.14 6.36 -3.56
N TYR A 125 11.73 5.38 -4.24
CA TYR A 125 11.70 3.99 -3.81
C TYR A 125 12.77 3.72 -2.74
N VAL A 126 12.34 3.19 -1.60
CA VAL A 126 13.18 2.70 -0.50
C VAL A 126 13.02 1.19 -0.45
N GLN A 127 14.10 0.46 -0.73
CA GLN A 127 14.09 -0.99 -0.56
C GLN A 127 14.27 -1.32 0.92
N GLY A 128 13.29 -1.98 1.52
CA GLY A 128 13.35 -2.35 2.94
C GLY A 128 12.09 -3.06 3.44
N ASP A 129 12.22 -3.75 4.56
CA ASP A 129 11.08 -4.31 5.27
C ASP A 129 10.38 -3.19 6.06
N PHE A 130 9.17 -2.83 5.63
CA PHE A 130 8.36 -1.79 6.28
C PHE A 130 8.18 -2.05 7.78
N PHE A 131 7.90 -3.30 8.17
CA PHE A 131 7.63 -3.64 9.56
C PHE A 131 8.90 -3.50 10.41
N ALA A 132 10.04 -3.95 9.89
CA ALA A 132 11.33 -3.75 10.56
C ALA A 132 11.71 -2.27 10.68
N LEU A 133 11.49 -1.47 9.63
CA LEU A 133 11.76 -0.03 9.65
C LEU A 133 10.82 0.72 10.60
N SER A 134 9.55 0.32 10.66
CA SER A 134 8.57 0.89 11.60
C SER A 134 8.91 0.61 13.06
N ALA A 135 9.66 -0.47 13.33
CA ALA A 135 10.12 -0.85 14.67
C ALA A 135 11.48 -0.23 15.05
N CYS A 136 12.16 0.44 14.11
CA CYS A 136 13.49 0.99 14.30
C CYS A 136 13.44 2.50 14.48
N GLU A 137 14.18 3.06 15.45
CA GLU A 137 14.22 4.51 15.67
C GLU A 137 14.67 5.32 14.45
N ALA A 138 15.49 4.73 13.57
CA ALA A 138 15.91 5.36 12.31
C ALA A 138 14.74 5.58 11.33
N GLY A 139 13.67 4.80 11.42
CA GLY A 139 12.46 4.94 10.60
C GLY A 139 12.68 4.65 9.12
N PHE A 140 11.88 5.29 8.27
CA PHE A 140 11.71 4.92 6.85
C PHE A 140 12.66 5.65 5.88
N ASP A 141 13.30 6.74 6.32
CA ASP A 141 14.15 7.55 5.46
C ASP A 141 15.65 7.29 5.72
N PRO A 142 16.35 6.55 4.84
CA PRO A 142 17.77 6.25 5.03
C PRO A 142 18.65 7.52 4.98
N ASP A 143 18.21 8.59 4.32
CA ASP A 143 18.97 9.84 4.21
C ASP A 143 18.68 10.81 5.36
N ARG A 144 17.55 10.63 6.07
CA ARG A 144 17.16 11.43 7.24
C ARG A 144 16.64 10.52 8.37
N PRO A 145 17.54 9.75 9.04
CA PRO A 145 17.16 8.86 10.12
C PRO A 145 16.40 9.58 11.25
N GLY A 146 15.33 8.97 11.74
CA GLY A 146 14.50 9.46 12.85
C GLY A 146 13.52 10.57 12.47
N ARG A 147 13.49 10.98 11.20
CA ARG A 147 12.52 11.97 10.70
C ARG A 147 11.10 11.49 10.93
N LYS A 148 10.24 12.42 11.35
CA LYS A 148 8.80 12.21 11.49
C LYS A 148 8.06 12.54 10.21
N LEU A 149 6.92 11.90 10.00
CA LEU A 149 6.12 11.94 8.78
C LEU A 149 4.72 12.48 9.06
N ASP A 150 4.12 13.09 8.04
CA ASP A 150 2.74 13.58 8.11
C ASP A 150 1.75 12.42 7.93
N ALA A 151 2.06 11.48 7.03
CA ALA A 151 1.24 10.30 6.82
C ALA A 151 2.10 9.03 6.64
N ILE A 152 1.63 7.92 7.19
CA ILE A 152 2.12 6.58 6.88
C ILE A 152 0.93 5.74 6.44
N LEU A 153 0.93 5.27 5.20
CA LEU A 153 -0.14 4.48 4.60
C LEU A 153 0.37 3.06 4.34
N LEU A 154 -0.27 2.05 4.92
CA LEU A 154 0.16 0.66 4.84
C LEU A 154 -0.76 -0.16 3.93
N ASP A 155 -0.17 -0.75 2.90
CA ASP A 155 -0.80 -1.55 1.84
C ASP A 155 0.11 -2.75 1.50
N ILE A 156 0.19 -3.71 2.43
CA ILE A 156 1.04 -4.92 2.30
C ILE A 156 0.23 -6.19 2.56
N ASP A 157 -0.23 -6.38 3.80
CA ASP A 157 -0.97 -7.58 4.19
C ASP A 157 -2.42 -7.52 3.71
N HIS A 158 -3.06 -8.68 3.53
CA HIS A 158 -4.47 -8.73 3.14
C HIS A 158 -5.40 -8.21 4.23
N SER A 159 -5.07 -8.46 5.51
CA SER A 159 -5.76 -7.90 6.68
C SER A 159 -4.92 -8.16 7.93
N PRO A 160 -5.29 -7.62 9.11
CA PRO A 160 -4.61 -7.93 10.38
C PRO A 160 -4.69 -9.42 10.77
N ARG A 161 -5.56 -10.19 10.11
CA ARG A 161 -5.80 -11.62 10.35
C ARG A 161 -5.32 -12.51 9.20
N ALA A 162 -4.89 -11.92 8.09
CA ALA A 162 -4.42 -12.60 6.89
C ALA A 162 -3.13 -11.92 6.40
N LEU A 163 -2.01 -12.36 6.97
CA LEU A 163 -0.70 -11.77 6.74
C LEU A 163 0.01 -12.48 5.58
N LEU A 164 0.76 -11.73 4.78
CA LEU A 164 1.63 -12.31 3.75
C LEU A 164 2.83 -13.02 4.36
N ASN A 165 3.28 -12.56 5.53
CA ASN A 165 4.36 -13.17 6.27
C ASN A 165 4.11 -13.06 7.77
N ASP A 166 4.20 -14.18 8.47
CA ASP A 166 4.08 -14.25 9.94
C ASP A 166 5.05 -13.32 10.70
N ALA A 167 6.14 -12.90 10.06
CA ALA A 167 7.06 -11.91 10.61
C ALA A 167 6.42 -10.54 10.89
N SER A 168 5.30 -10.19 10.22
CA SER A 168 4.58 -8.94 10.48
C SER A 168 3.65 -9.02 11.69
N LYS A 169 3.39 -10.22 12.27
CA LYS A 169 2.50 -10.39 13.44
C LYS A 169 2.76 -9.41 14.59
N PRO A 170 4.02 -9.15 15.02
CA PRO A 170 4.28 -8.24 16.13
C PRO A 170 3.84 -6.79 15.86
N PHE A 171 3.75 -6.37 14.60
CA PHE A 171 3.28 -5.04 14.23
C PHE A 171 1.81 -4.82 14.64
N TYR A 172 0.95 -5.83 14.47
CA TYR A 172 -0.47 -5.79 14.82
C TYR A 172 -0.71 -5.98 16.33
N SER A 173 0.06 -5.24 17.13
CA SER A 173 -0.03 -5.17 18.58
C SER A 173 -0.02 -3.71 19.03
N GLU A 174 -0.43 -3.44 20.27
CA GLU A 174 -0.45 -2.09 20.83
C GLU A 174 0.97 -1.50 20.84
N ALA A 175 1.98 -2.32 21.18
CA ALA A 175 3.38 -1.92 21.16
C ALA A 175 3.89 -1.62 19.74
N GLY A 176 3.56 -2.47 18.76
CA GLY A 176 3.95 -2.26 17.36
C GLY A 176 3.34 -0.99 16.77
N LEU A 177 2.05 -0.77 16.98
CA LEU A 177 1.36 0.44 16.52
C LEU A 177 1.82 1.69 17.27
N THR A 178 2.14 1.61 18.57
CA THR A 178 2.72 2.73 19.33
C THR A 178 4.09 3.11 18.77
N GLN A 179 4.91 2.12 18.43
CA GLN A 179 6.22 2.35 17.83
C GLN A 179 6.08 2.99 16.44
N LEU A 180 5.15 2.52 15.60
CA LEU A 180 4.81 3.16 14.34
C LEU A 180 4.36 4.61 14.53
N ALA A 181 3.43 4.85 15.46
CA ALA A 181 2.91 6.18 15.77
C ALA A 181 4.01 7.13 16.21
N SER A 182 5.07 6.62 16.86
CA SER A 182 6.23 7.43 17.19
C SER A 182 6.89 8.05 15.95
N HIS A 183 6.74 7.49 14.75
CA HIS A 183 7.28 8.04 13.49
C HIS A 183 6.41 9.12 12.85
N LEU A 184 5.24 9.43 13.41
CA LEU A 184 4.38 10.50 12.93
C LEU A 184 4.67 11.82 13.66
N VAL A 185 4.41 12.94 12.98
CA VAL A 185 4.33 14.26 13.63
C VAL A 185 3.06 14.34 14.49
N PRO A 186 2.98 15.27 15.47
CA PRO A 186 1.71 15.59 16.11
C PRO A 186 0.65 15.97 15.07
N GLY A 187 -0.54 15.36 15.12
CA GLY A 187 -1.57 15.54 14.09
C GLY A 187 -1.38 14.67 12.84
N GLY A 188 -0.32 13.85 12.78
CA GLY A 188 -0.05 12.93 11.67
C GLY A 188 -1.00 11.74 11.63
N VAL A 189 -1.02 11.05 10.49
CA VAL A 189 -2.01 10.02 10.20
C VAL A 189 -1.36 8.67 9.87
N PHE A 190 -1.90 7.61 10.45
CA PHE A 190 -1.71 6.25 9.99
C PHE A 190 -2.94 5.79 9.20
N GLY A 191 -2.74 5.35 7.97
CA GLY A 191 -3.75 4.69 7.14
C GLY A 191 -3.41 3.21 6.95
N PHE A 192 -4.40 2.34 6.98
CA PHE A 192 -4.23 0.92 6.73
C PHE A 192 -5.35 0.37 5.85
N TRP A 193 -4.98 -0.32 4.79
CA TRP A 193 -5.90 -1.03 3.91
C TRP A 193 -6.10 -2.48 4.37
N SER A 194 -7.32 -2.99 4.22
CA SER A 194 -7.69 -4.37 4.52
C SER A 194 -8.72 -4.86 3.51
N ASN A 195 -8.49 -6.04 2.95
CA ASN A 195 -9.44 -6.75 2.08
C ASN A 195 -10.69 -7.25 2.84
N GLU A 196 -10.61 -7.40 4.15
CA GLU A 196 -11.71 -7.87 5.00
C GLU A 196 -12.62 -6.71 5.45
N PRO A 197 -13.90 -6.99 5.80
CA PRO A 197 -14.79 -6.04 6.46
C PRO A 197 -14.21 -5.49 7.78
N PRO A 198 -14.82 -4.44 8.37
CA PRO A 198 -14.37 -3.87 9.63
C PRO A 198 -14.19 -4.90 10.75
N ASP A 199 -12.97 -4.97 11.29
CA ASP A 199 -12.60 -5.82 12.41
C ASP A 199 -12.63 -5.01 13.71
N ALA A 200 -13.63 -5.30 14.55
CA ALA A 200 -13.81 -4.59 15.82
C ALA A 200 -12.61 -4.70 16.77
N PRO A 201 -11.95 -5.88 16.94
CA PRO A 201 -10.72 -5.99 17.72
C PRO A 201 -9.60 -5.08 17.23
N PHE A 202 -9.32 -5.04 15.93
CA PHE A 202 -8.29 -4.16 15.37
C PHE A 202 -8.66 -2.67 15.51
N THR A 203 -9.94 -2.33 15.33
CA THR A 203 -10.42 -0.95 15.55
C THR A 203 -10.18 -0.50 17.00
N GLU A 204 -10.46 -1.38 17.97
CA GLU A 204 -10.22 -1.09 19.38
C GLU A 204 -8.72 -0.99 19.70
N LEU A 205 -7.90 -1.80 19.05
CA LEU A 205 -6.45 -1.71 19.15
C LEU A 205 -5.94 -0.35 18.66
N LEU A 206 -6.43 0.14 17.52
CA LEU A 206 -6.08 1.46 17.00
C LEU A 206 -6.47 2.58 17.99
N ARG A 207 -7.65 2.50 18.61
CA ARG A 207 -8.13 3.51 19.57
C ARG A 207 -7.30 3.62 20.85
N ARG A 208 -6.51 2.60 21.17
CA ARG A 208 -5.56 2.65 22.29
C ARG A 208 -4.32 3.48 21.99
N VAL A 209 -3.98 3.63 20.71
CA VAL A 209 -2.78 4.33 20.23
C VAL A 209 -3.11 5.70 19.66
N PHE A 210 -4.20 5.81 18.89
CA PHE A 210 -4.61 7.02 18.19
C PHE A 210 -5.83 7.66 18.87
N PRO A 211 -5.76 8.95 19.25
CA PRO A 211 -6.90 9.67 19.83
C PRO A 211 -8.15 9.72 18.94
N SER A 212 -7.98 9.67 17.62
CA SER A 212 -9.08 9.63 16.65
C SER A 212 -8.88 8.45 15.70
N VAL A 213 -9.94 7.66 15.52
CA VAL A 213 -9.95 6.50 14.60
C VAL A 213 -11.23 6.52 13.78
N GLU A 214 -11.08 6.54 12.46
CA GLU A 214 -12.15 6.39 11.48
C GLU A 214 -11.99 5.07 10.73
N VAL A 215 -13.12 4.47 10.37
CA VAL A 215 -13.18 3.22 9.61
C VAL A 215 -14.10 3.45 8.43
N HIS A 216 -13.60 3.22 7.22
CA HIS A 216 -14.30 3.46 5.98
C HIS A 216 -14.45 2.15 5.23
N GLU A 217 -15.70 1.76 4.97
CA GLU A 217 -16.01 0.72 4.00
C GLU A 217 -15.98 1.32 2.59
N VAL A 218 -15.27 0.66 1.67
CA VAL A 218 -15.13 1.10 0.28
C VAL A 218 -15.79 0.06 -0.61
N ASP A 219 -16.93 0.43 -1.17
CA ASP A 219 -17.69 -0.42 -2.07
C ASP A 219 -17.19 -0.26 -3.51
N PHE A 220 -16.99 -1.38 -4.19
CA PHE A 220 -16.65 -1.43 -5.61
C PHE A 220 -17.35 -2.59 -6.30
N HIS A 221 -17.61 -2.45 -7.60
CA HIS A 221 -18.26 -3.49 -8.37
C HIS A 221 -17.26 -4.60 -8.76
N ASN A 222 -17.56 -5.86 -8.42
CA ASN A 222 -16.80 -7.02 -8.85
C ASN A 222 -17.49 -7.73 -10.02
N PRO A 223 -17.05 -7.50 -11.27
CA PRO A 223 -17.68 -8.10 -12.45
C PRO A 223 -17.39 -9.59 -12.62
N PHE A 224 -16.45 -10.18 -11.87
CA PHE A 224 -16.25 -11.63 -11.88
C PHE A 224 -17.37 -12.38 -11.15
N GLN A 225 -18.01 -11.70 -10.19
CA GLN A 225 -19.08 -12.25 -9.37
C GLN A 225 -20.42 -11.54 -9.59
N ASP A 226 -20.44 -10.52 -10.45
CA ASP A 226 -21.59 -9.64 -10.72
C ASP A 226 -22.27 -9.14 -9.43
N ARG A 227 -21.44 -8.67 -8.49
CA ARG A 227 -21.88 -8.17 -7.19
C ARG A 227 -21.01 -7.01 -6.70
N MET A 228 -21.54 -6.25 -5.75
CA MET A 228 -20.71 -5.34 -4.95
C MET A 228 -19.79 -6.16 -4.05
N ALA A 229 -18.52 -5.76 -4.04
CA ALA A 229 -17.52 -6.18 -3.07
C ALA A 229 -17.10 -4.96 -2.26
N THR A 230 -16.54 -5.21 -1.08
CA THR A 230 -16.17 -4.16 -0.14
C THR A 230 -14.79 -4.48 0.42
N ASN A 231 -13.98 -3.44 0.64
CA ASN A 231 -12.79 -3.51 1.47
C ASN A 231 -12.87 -2.44 2.57
N THR A 232 -11.92 -2.42 3.49
CA THR A 232 -11.90 -1.51 4.62
C THR A 232 -10.62 -0.68 4.65
N VAL A 233 -10.76 0.63 4.87
CA VAL A 233 -9.67 1.54 5.18
C VAL A 233 -9.82 2.04 6.61
N TYR A 234 -8.76 1.87 7.41
CA TYR A 234 -8.68 2.39 8.77
C TYR A 234 -7.79 3.62 8.78
N VAL A 235 -8.22 4.68 9.46
CA VAL A 235 -7.46 5.93 9.61
C VAL A 235 -7.33 6.25 11.09
N GLY A 236 -6.11 6.22 11.62
CA GLY A 236 -5.77 6.66 12.97
C GLY A 236 -5.02 7.99 12.92
N LYS A 237 -5.46 9.00 13.67
CA LYS A 237 -4.82 10.31 13.76
C LYS A 237 -4.32 10.60 15.17
N LEU A 238 -3.08 11.09 15.27
CA LEU A 238 -2.42 11.51 16.50
C LEU A 238 -2.89 12.88 17.01
#